data_AF-A0A7X9BDW0-F1
#
_entry.id   AF-A0A7X9BDW0-F1
#
_cell.length_a   1.000
_cell.length_b   1.000
_cell.length_c   1.000
_cell.angle_alpha   90.00
_cell.angle_beta   90.00
_cell.angle_gamma   90.00
#
_symmetry.space_group_name_H-M   'P 1'
#
loop_
_entity.id
_entity.type
_entity.pdbx_description
1 polymer ?
#
loop_
_entity_poly.entity_id
_entity_poly.type
_entity_poly.pdbx_seq_one_letter_code
_entity_poly.pdbx_strand_id
1 'polypeptide(L)'
;MRRYYLQVYQHTLAASSDGEWVDISSLEIHPDIAAKLAELGIVEIRENRIRDTQVLRLQKLMRLRYNLGVNIKAAAIIMDLLERIEQLQDEINRLKK
;
A
#
# COMPACT_ATOMS: atom_id res chain seq x y z
N MET A 1 22.59 3.74 30.32
CA MET A 1 21.40 3.19 29.62
C MET A 1 20.95 4.21 28.58
N ARG A 2 20.95 3.86 27.29
CA ARG A 2 20.50 4.76 26.21
C ARG A 2 18.98 4.66 26.09
N ARG A 3 18.30 5.80 26.20
CA ARG A 3 16.85 5.91 26.02
C ARG A 3 16.59 6.13 24.53
N TYR A 4 15.80 5.24 23.93
CA TYR A 4 15.29 5.39 22.57
C TYR A 4 13.88 5.97 22.66
N TYR A 5 13.58 6.97 21.85
CA TYR A 5 12.25 7.56 21.74
C TYR A 5 11.68 7.17 20.38
N LEU A 6 10.46 6.62 20.37
CA LEU A 6 9.67 6.40 19.17
C LEU A 6 8.96 7.71 18.84
N GLN A 7 9.31 8.32 17.72
CA GLN A 7 8.67 9.52 17.22
C GLN A 7 7.60 9.10 16.22
N VAL A 8 6.35 9.04 16.67
CA VAL A 8 5.20 8.71 15.82
C VAL A 8 4.75 9.98 15.13
N TYR A 9 5.01 10.08 13.82
CA TYR A 9 4.53 11.19 13.00
C TYR A 9 3.10 10.88 12.52
N GLN A 10 2.14 11.66 13.02
CA GLN A 10 0.75 11.60 12.57
C GLN A 10 0.54 12.74 11.57
N HIS A 11 0.45 12.42 10.28
CA HIS A 11 0.05 13.40 9.27
C HIS A 11 -1.49 13.40 9.18
N THR A 12 -2.09 14.58 9.38
CA THR A 12 -3.53 14.78 9.22
C THR A 12 -3.81 15.00 7.73
N LEU A 13 -4.29 13.96 7.04
CA LEU A 13 -4.65 14.02 5.62
C LEU A 13 -5.88 14.91 5.42
N ALA A 14 -5.67 16.10 4.86
CA ALA A 14 -6.75 16.93 4.34
C ALA A 14 -7.24 16.29 3.02
N ALA A 15 -8.48 15.83 3.01
CA ALA A 15 -9.11 15.22 1.85
C ALA A 15 -9.36 16.27 0.75
N SER A 16 -8.46 16.32 -0.25
CA SER A 16 -8.72 16.95 -1.55
C SER A 16 -8.52 15.91 -2.66
N SER A 17 -9.48 15.87 -3.57
CA SER A 17 -9.77 14.85 -4.61
C SER A 17 -8.65 14.47 -5.60
N ASP A 18 -7.42 14.94 -5.41
CA ASP A 18 -6.24 14.52 -6.16
C ASP A 18 -5.18 14.13 -5.14
N GLY A 19 -5.11 12.83 -4.84
CA GLY A 19 -4.34 12.28 -3.72
C GLY A 19 -2.93 12.85 -3.61
N GLU A 20 -2.51 13.13 -2.38
CA GLU A 20 -1.25 13.80 -2.07
C GLU A 20 -0.06 12.93 -2.52
N TRP A 21 0.98 13.55 -3.07
CA TRP A 21 2.19 12.84 -3.48
C TRP A 21 3.15 12.69 -2.30
N VAL A 22 3.45 11.45 -1.94
CA VAL A 22 4.33 11.09 -0.83
C VAL A 22 5.69 10.68 -1.39
N ASP A 23 6.77 11.22 -0.81
CA ASP A 23 8.13 10.85 -1.19
C ASP A 23 8.47 9.42 -0.78
N ILE A 24 8.99 8.61 -1.70
CA ILE A 24 9.36 7.21 -1.44
C ILE A 24 10.41 7.10 -0.33
N SER A 25 11.29 8.10 -0.19
CA SER A 25 12.31 8.13 0.86
C SER A 25 11.71 8.15 2.28
N SER A 26 10.46 8.60 2.42
CA SER A 26 9.73 8.61 3.70
C SER A 26 9.02 7.30 4.02
N LEU A 27 8.92 6.36 3.07
CA LEU A 27 8.10 5.15 3.19
C LEU A 27 8.83 3.94 3.80
N GLU A 28 10.09 4.10 4.25
CA GLU A 28 10.96 3.02 4.75
C GLU A 28 11.03 1.79 3.81
N ILE A 29 10.87 2.01 2.50
CA ILE A 29 10.91 0.95 1.48
C ILE A 29 12.15 1.13 0.63
N HIS A 30 12.83 0.02 0.36
CA HIS A 30 14.01 0.01 -0.50
C HIS A 30 13.65 0.44 -1.93
N PRO A 31 14.44 1.32 -2.60
CA PRO A 31 14.15 1.81 -3.95
C PRO A 31 13.88 0.70 -4.97
N ASP A 32 14.65 -0.39 -4.93
CA ASP A 32 14.46 -1.55 -5.82
C ASP A 32 13.10 -2.21 -5.66
N ILE A 33 12.55 -2.21 -4.44
CA ILE A 33 11.21 -2.76 -4.16
C ILE A 33 10.16 -1.83 -4.77
N ALA A 34 10.30 -0.51 -4.58
CA ALA A 34 9.41 0.49 -5.18
C ALA A 34 9.42 0.39 -6.71
N ALA A 35 10.59 0.28 -7.34
CA ALA A 35 10.72 0.09 -8.79
C ALA A 35 9.99 -1.17 -9.27
N LYS A 36 10.16 -2.29 -8.56
CA LYS A 36 9.49 -3.56 -8.90
C LYS A 36 7.98 -3.51 -8.77
N LEU A 37 7.46 -2.72 -7.84
CA LEU A 37 6.03 -2.50 -7.68
C LEU A 37 5.47 -1.63 -8.80
N ALA A 38 6.24 -0.65 -9.27
CA ALA A 38 5.88 0.14 -10.44
C ALA A 38 5.87 -0.70 -11.72
N GLU A 39 6.85 -1.59 -11.91
CA GLU A 39 6.86 -2.56 -13.02
C GLU A 39 5.64 -3.49 -13.02
N LEU A 40 5.14 -3.84 -11.83
CA LEU A 40 3.94 -4.67 -11.66
C LEU A 40 2.64 -3.86 -11.78
N GLY A 41 2.71 -2.54 -12.00
CA GLY A 41 1.54 -1.65 -12.10
C GLY A 41 0.82 -1.41 -10.78
N ILE A 42 1.45 -1.71 -9.64
CA ILE A 42 0.83 -1.62 -8.31
C ILE A 42 0.89 -0.18 -7.78
N VAL A 43 1.93 0.56 -8.15
CA VAL A 43 2.14 1.97 -7.79
C VAL A 43 2.59 2.75 -9.02
N GLU A 44 2.24 4.04 -9.07
CA GLU A 44 2.82 4.97 -10.03
C GLU A 44 3.91 5.78 -9.33
N ILE A 45 5.10 5.80 -9.92
CA ILE A 45 6.21 6.60 -9.41
C ILE A 45 6.42 7.79 -10.35
N ARG A 46 6.35 9.01 -9.80
CA ARG A 46 6.72 10.25 -10.50
C ARG A 46 7.67 11.04 -9.63
N GLU A 47 8.85 11.39 -10.16
CA GLU A 47 9.85 12.20 -9.45
C GLU A 47 10.15 11.67 -8.03
N ASN A 48 10.28 10.35 -7.88
CA ASN A 48 10.48 9.66 -6.58
C ASN A 48 9.32 9.80 -5.58
N ARG A 49 8.10 10.08 -6.07
CA ARG A 49 6.88 10.18 -5.28
C ARG A 49 5.82 9.19 -5.74
N ILE A 50 4.98 8.77 -4.81
CA ILE A 50 3.84 7.86 -5.00
C ILE A 50 2.59 8.54 -4.42
N ARG A 51 1.41 8.31 -4.99
CA ARG A 51 0.17 8.84 -4.42
C ARG A 51 -0.14 8.20 -3.06
N ASP A 52 -0.61 8.98 -2.10
CA ASP A 52 -1.08 8.55 -0.77
C ASP A 52 -2.02 7.32 -0.80
N THR A 53 -2.95 7.29 -1.74
CA THR A 53 -3.87 6.17 -2.00
C THR A 53 -3.14 4.87 -2.33
N GLN A 54 -2.03 4.98 -3.05
CA GLN A 54 -1.16 3.86 -3.41
C GLN A 54 -0.22 3.48 -2.26
N VAL A 55 0.13 4.40 -1.36
CA VAL A 55 0.91 4.10 -0.15
C VAL A 55 0.18 3.11 0.75
N LEU A 56 -1.12 3.29 0.94
CA LEU A 56 -1.94 2.34 1.73
C LEU A 56 -1.97 0.94 1.08
N ARG A 57 -2.12 0.87 -0.25
CA ARG A 57 -2.07 -0.39 -1.02
C ARG A 57 -0.71 -1.06 -0.87
N LEU A 58 0.36 -0.27 -0.94
CA LEU A 58 1.73 -0.72 -0.75
C LEU A 58 1.99 -1.30 0.65
N GLN A 59 1.56 -0.61 1.71
CA GLN A 59 1.69 -1.11 3.08
C GLN A 59 0.94 -2.43 3.29
N LYS A 60 -0.28 -2.56 2.74
CA LYS A 60 -1.04 -3.82 2.78
C LYS A 60 -0.28 -4.95 2.09
N LEU A 61 0.25 -4.71 0.89
CA LEU A 61 1.03 -5.70 0.15
C LEU A 61 2.28 -6.15 0.93
N MET A 62 3.01 -5.21 1.53
CA MET A 62 4.22 -5.53 2.31
C MET A 62 3.88 -6.37 3.55
N ARG A 63 2.78 -6.03 4.24
CA ARG A 63 2.28 -6.83 5.38
C ARG A 63 1.86 -8.23 4.94
N LEU A 64 1.13 -8.36 3.83
CA LEU A 64 0.70 -9.64 3.27
C LEU A 64 1.91 -10.51 2.91
N ARG A 65 2.90 -9.92 2.24
CA ARG A 65 4.18 -10.57 1.90
C ARG A 65 4.87 -11.12 3.15
N TYR A 66 5.01 -10.30 4.19
CA TYR A 66 5.67 -10.69 5.43
C TYR A 66 4.89 -11.78 6.19
N ASN A 67 3.57 -11.61 6.32
CA ASN A 67 2.73 -12.52 7.11
C ASN A 67 2.56 -13.90 6.45
N LEU A 68 2.48 -13.95 5.12
CA LEU A 68 2.30 -15.21 4.39
C LEU A 68 3.63 -15.83 3.91
N GLY A 69 4.76 -15.12 4.09
CA GLY A 69 6.07 -15.60 3.62
C GLY A 69 6.16 -15.74 2.10
N VAL A 70 5.35 -15.00 1.35
CA VAL A 70 5.28 -15.08 -0.12
C VAL A 70 6.21 -14.07 -0.78
N ASN A 71 6.52 -14.26 -2.06
CA ASN A 71 7.26 -13.27 -2.84
C ASN A 71 6.35 -12.09 -3.24
N ILE A 72 6.94 -11.00 -3.74
CA ILE A 72 6.22 -9.76 -4.05
C ILE A 72 5.17 -9.94 -5.16
N LYS A 73 5.43 -10.80 -6.14
CA LYS A 73 4.50 -11.10 -7.24
C LYS A 73 3.30 -11.88 -6.72
N ALA A 74 3.55 -12.89 -5.89
CA ALA A 74 2.50 -13.66 -5.23
C ALA A 74 1.66 -12.79 -4.29
N ALA A 75 2.30 -11.90 -3.51
CA ALA A 75 1.58 -10.94 -2.67
C ALA A 75 0.66 -10.02 -3.49
N ALA A 76 1.12 -9.53 -4.64
CA ALA A 76 0.30 -8.71 -5.54
C ALA A 76 -0.93 -9.48 -6.05
N ILE A 77 -0.74 -10.69 -6.56
CA ILE A 77 -1.84 -11.55 -7.05
C ILE A 77 -2.85 -11.82 -5.93
N ILE A 78 -2.39 -12.17 -4.73
CA ILE A 78 -3.27 -12.43 -3.59
C ILE A 78 -4.04 -11.17 -3.20
N MET A 79 -3.40 -10.00 -3.23
CA MET A 79 -4.06 -8.73 -2.92
C MET A 79 -5.19 -8.43 -3.92
N ASP A 80 -4.97 -8.63 -5.21
CA ASP A 80 -6.01 -8.45 -6.24
C ASP A 80 -7.17 -9.44 -6.06
N LEU A 81 -6.88 -10.69 -5.66
CA LEU A 81 -7.91 -11.68 -5.33
C LEU A 81 -8.73 -11.28 -4.10
N LEU A 82 -8.09 -10.74 -3.06
CA LEU A 82 -8.77 -10.25 -1.87
C LEU A 82 -9.71 -9.08 -2.22
N GLU A 83 -9.26 -8.13 -3.03
CA GLU A 83 -10.10 -7.03 -3.52
C GLU A 83 -11.30 -7.54 -4.31
N ARG A 84 -11.12 -8.58 -5.14
CA ARG A 84 -12.22 -9.20 -5.87
C ARG A 84 -13.22 -9.89 -4.94
N ILE A 85 -12.74 -10.57 -3.90
CA ILE A 85 -13.61 -11.21 -2.90
C ILE A 85 -14.42 -10.17 -2.13
N GLU A 86 -13.80 -9.06 -1.72
CA GLU A 86 -14.49 -7.94 -1.05
C GLU A 86 -15.61 -7.38 -1.95
N GLN A 87 -15.33 -7.12 -3.23
CA GLN A 87 -16.34 -6.66 -4.20
C GLN A 87 -17.52 -7.64 -4.32
N LEU A 88 -17.24 -8.94 -4.47
CA LEU A 88 -18.27 -9.96 -4.58
C LEU A 88 -19.11 -10.06 -3.30
N GLN A 89 -18.48 -9.93 -2.14
CA GLN A 89 -19.17 -9.95 -0.86
C GLN A 89 -20.11 -8.74 -0.69
N ASP A 90 -19.68 -7.57 -1.15
CA ASP A 90 -20.50 -6.35 -1.18
C ASP A 90 -21.71 -6.48 -2.11
N GLU A 91 -21.53 -7.07 -3.29
CA GLU A 91 -22.63 -7.38 -4.22
C GLU A 91 -23.66 -8.32 -3.58
N ILE A 92 -23.21 -9.41 -2.95
CA ILE A 92 -24.09 -10.35 -2.24
C ILE A 92 -24.86 -9.63 -1.12
N ASN A 93 -24.18 -8.78 -0.34
CA ASN A 93 -24.81 -8.05 0.76
C ASN A 93 -25.87 -7.05 0.28
N ARG A 94 -25.68 -6.45 -0.90
CA ARG A 94 -26.66 -5.57 -1.55
C ARG A 94 -27.88 -6.35 -2.04
N LEU A 95 -27.70 -7.55 -2.58
CA LEU A 95 -28.80 -8.40 -3.08
C LEU A 95 -29.63 -9.05 -1.96
N LYS A 96 -29.05 -9.22 -0.77
CA LYS A 96 -29.76 -9.75 0.41
C LYS A 96 -30.54 -8.70 1.21
N LYS A 97 -30.37 -7.41 0.89
CA LYS A 97 -31.16 -6.30 1.46
C LYS A 97 -32.44 -6.09 0.64
#